data_AF-A0A2G9MSL0-F1
#
_entry.id   AF-A0A2G9MSL0-F1
#
_cell.length_a   1.000
_cell.length_b   1.000
_cell.length_c   1.000
_cell.angle_alpha   90.00
_cell.angle_beta   90.00
_cell.angle_gamma   90.00
#
_symmetry.space_group_name_H-M   'P 1'
#
loop_
_entity.id
_entity.type
_entity.pdbx_description
1 polymer ?
#
loop_
_entity_poly.entity_id
_entity_poly.type
_entity_poly.pdbx_seq_one_letter_code
_entity_poly.pdbx_strand_id
1 'polypeptide(L)'
;MTKYDFFPGKNVEQMQLLLKKGFEPLSMYDLVVKRLNVLGTYEEDLWWNTDFDTINGCVYYLDFSFKIVHDADFLKKMNKKTNLLNGSVILNNDLEGKVFIREEHIFNRNLSFEEAKVHECWIDFLRGNTKVLSDYVDAVWTKTDTGQVINNNMGIFLAPPEELLTGCAWHLSSINKHSDVGGDFYLNYENGLLVGKK
;
A
#
# COMPACT_ATOMS: atom_id res chain seq x y z
N MET A 1 0.52 -4.88 -24.63
CA MET A 1 0.07 -5.53 -23.39
C MET A 1 1.09 -5.21 -22.33
N THR A 2 0.70 -4.61 -21.22
CA THR A 2 1.61 -4.28 -20.10
C THR A 2 2.19 -5.57 -19.54
N LYS A 3 3.51 -5.62 -19.38
CA LYS A 3 4.23 -6.77 -18.83
C LYS A 3 4.46 -6.55 -17.33
N TYR A 4 4.14 -7.55 -16.52
CA TYR A 4 4.41 -7.56 -15.09
C TYR A 4 5.53 -8.56 -14.74
N ASP A 5 6.31 -8.27 -13.70
CA ASP A 5 7.26 -9.19 -13.08
C ASP A 5 7.21 -9.04 -11.56
N PHE A 6 7.42 -10.14 -10.84
CA PHE A 6 7.29 -10.23 -9.39
C PHE A 6 8.68 -10.29 -8.76
N PHE A 7 8.87 -9.56 -7.67
CA PHE A 7 10.16 -9.43 -6.99
C PHE A 7 9.98 -9.76 -5.51
N PRO A 8 9.89 -11.06 -5.16
CA PRO A 8 9.73 -11.49 -3.78
C PRO A 8 11.02 -11.28 -2.98
N GLY A 9 10.86 -10.90 -1.72
CA GLY A 9 11.96 -10.71 -0.77
C GLY A 9 11.97 -9.31 -0.16
N LYS A 10 13.04 -9.00 0.57
CA LYS A 10 13.27 -7.69 1.19
C LYS A 10 13.21 -6.55 0.18
N ASN A 11 12.40 -5.53 0.45
CA ASN A 11 12.27 -4.35 -0.42
C ASN A 11 13.61 -3.62 -0.65
N VAL A 12 14.44 -3.54 0.39
CA VAL A 12 15.82 -3.00 0.30
C VAL A 12 16.74 -3.77 -0.65
N GLU A 13 16.40 -5.00 -1.03
CA GLU A 13 17.16 -5.79 -2.01
C GLU A 13 16.49 -5.77 -3.38
N GLN A 14 15.16 -5.94 -3.38
CA GLN A 14 14.38 -6.16 -4.59
C GLN A 14 14.16 -4.89 -5.41
N MET A 15 14.06 -3.72 -4.78
CA MET A 15 13.82 -2.46 -5.50
C MET A 15 14.89 -2.16 -6.54
N GLN A 16 16.17 -2.27 -6.17
CA GLN A 16 17.26 -2.00 -7.12
C GLN A 16 17.31 -3.05 -8.24
N LEU A 17 16.94 -4.30 -7.95
CA LEU A 17 16.85 -5.33 -8.97
C LEU A 17 15.72 -5.04 -9.97
N LEU A 18 14.54 -4.65 -9.47
CA LEU A 18 13.39 -4.24 -10.26
C LEU A 18 13.75 -3.10 -11.21
N LEU A 19 14.33 -2.03 -10.68
CA LEU A 19 14.73 -0.85 -11.45
C LEU A 19 15.84 -1.18 -12.46
N LYS A 20 16.85 -1.98 -12.07
CA LYS A 20 17.93 -2.42 -12.97
C LYS A 20 17.40 -3.27 -14.13
N LYS A 21 16.37 -4.09 -13.88
CA LYS A 21 15.67 -4.81 -14.95
C LYS A 21 14.85 -3.87 -15.84
N GLY A 22 14.67 -2.59 -15.48
CA GLY A 22 13.96 -1.58 -16.26
C GLY A 22 12.45 -1.55 -16.00
N PHE A 23 11.98 -2.15 -14.92
CA PHE A 23 10.57 -2.08 -14.53
C PHE A 23 10.29 -0.83 -13.70
N GLU A 24 9.04 -0.38 -13.72
CA GLU A 24 8.52 0.64 -12.81
C GLU A 24 7.76 -0.05 -11.67
N PRO A 25 8.07 0.24 -10.39
CA PRO A 25 7.37 -0.37 -9.26
C PRO A 25 5.92 0.12 -9.19
N LEU A 26 5.00 -0.76 -8.80
CA LEU A 26 3.57 -0.43 -8.74
C LEU A 26 3.23 0.47 -7.54
N SER A 27 2.36 1.45 -7.78
CA SER A 27 1.68 2.21 -6.74
C SER A 27 0.40 1.49 -6.27
N MET A 28 -0.18 1.96 -5.17
CA MET A 28 -1.48 1.52 -4.66
C MET A 28 -2.57 1.62 -5.76
N TYR A 29 -2.58 2.74 -6.50
CA TYR A 29 -3.47 2.94 -7.63
C TYR A 29 -3.29 1.85 -8.70
N ASP A 30 -2.05 1.55 -9.08
CA ASP A 30 -1.77 0.53 -10.10
C ASP A 30 -2.24 -0.86 -9.65
N LEU A 31 -2.02 -1.22 -8.40
CA LEU A 31 -2.45 -2.51 -7.84
C LEU A 31 -3.96 -2.65 -7.80
N VAL A 32 -4.67 -1.60 -7.35
CA VAL A 32 -6.14 -1.59 -7.33
C VAL A 32 -6.71 -1.70 -8.75
N VAL A 33 -6.18 -0.93 -9.70
CA VAL A 33 -6.58 -1.03 -11.11
C VAL A 33 -6.28 -2.41 -11.67
N LYS A 34 -5.13 -3.02 -11.34
CA LYS A 34 -4.81 -4.37 -11.80
C LYS A 34 -5.77 -5.41 -11.21
N ARG A 35 -6.08 -5.35 -9.91
CA ARG A 35 -7.09 -6.21 -9.25
C ARG A 35 -8.45 -6.11 -9.94
N LEU A 36 -8.93 -4.91 -10.23
CA LEU A 36 -10.17 -4.70 -10.97
C LEU A 36 -10.14 -5.28 -12.39
N ASN A 37 -9.04 -5.08 -13.12
CA ASN A 37 -8.90 -5.51 -14.51
C ASN A 37 -8.79 -7.04 -14.68
N VAL A 38 -8.46 -7.79 -13.62
CA VAL A 38 -8.34 -9.26 -13.68
C VAL A 38 -9.58 -10.01 -13.18
N LEU A 39 -10.64 -9.30 -12.79
CA LEU A 39 -11.90 -9.93 -12.39
C LEU A 39 -12.46 -10.80 -13.54
N GLY A 40 -12.85 -12.03 -13.22
CA GLY A 40 -13.32 -13.05 -14.14
C GLY A 40 -12.23 -13.69 -15.01
N THR A 41 -10.95 -13.42 -14.74
CA THR A 41 -9.81 -13.96 -15.51
C THR A 41 -9.04 -15.01 -14.73
N TYR A 42 -8.19 -15.79 -15.41
CA TYR A 42 -7.34 -16.79 -14.76
C TYR A 42 -6.28 -16.18 -13.81
N GLU A 43 -6.01 -14.88 -13.91
CA GLU A 43 -5.05 -14.18 -13.02
C GLU A 43 -5.71 -13.69 -11.72
N GLU A 44 -7.03 -13.74 -11.61
CA GLU A 44 -7.79 -13.13 -10.51
C GLU A 44 -7.28 -13.57 -9.13
N ASP A 45 -7.13 -14.88 -8.92
CA ASP A 45 -6.68 -15.43 -7.65
C ASP A 45 -5.27 -14.95 -7.27
N LEU A 46 -4.37 -14.83 -8.24
CA LEU A 46 -3.01 -14.35 -7.99
C LEU A 46 -3.02 -12.92 -7.47
N TRP A 47 -3.80 -12.02 -8.07
CA TRP A 47 -3.78 -10.61 -7.68
C TRP A 47 -4.66 -10.31 -6.47
N TRP A 48 -5.73 -11.06 -6.25
CA TRP A 48 -6.63 -10.82 -5.12
C TRP A 48 -6.20 -11.54 -3.85
N ASN A 49 -5.54 -12.70 -3.94
CA ASN A 49 -5.11 -13.48 -2.76
C ASN A 49 -3.66 -13.24 -2.35
N THR A 50 -3.00 -12.24 -2.93
CA THR A 50 -1.61 -11.89 -2.64
C THR A 50 -1.47 -10.52 -2.01
N ASP A 51 -0.57 -10.45 -1.05
CA ASP A 51 -0.10 -9.26 -0.35
C ASP A 51 0.97 -8.55 -1.20
N PHE A 52 0.86 -7.23 -1.37
CA PHE A 52 1.78 -6.46 -2.22
C PHE A 52 2.35 -5.23 -1.54
N ASP A 53 3.64 -5.04 -1.65
CA ASP A 53 4.30 -3.79 -1.28
C ASP A 53 4.22 -2.78 -2.43
N THR A 54 4.05 -1.51 -2.09
CA THR A 54 3.85 -0.43 -3.06
C THR A 54 5.01 0.57 -3.05
N ILE A 55 5.06 1.42 -4.07
CA ILE A 55 5.93 2.60 -4.09
C ILE A 55 5.32 3.83 -3.41
N ASN A 56 4.14 3.70 -2.79
CA ASN A 56 3.61 4.76 -1.94
C ASN A 56 4.35 4.72 -0.60
N GLY A 57 4.92 5.84 -0.19
CA GLY A 57 5.57 6.00 1.11
C GLY A 57 4.56 6.36 2.19
N CYS A 58 4.67 5.74 3.36
CA CYS A 58 4.09 6.26 4.60
C CYS A 58 5.20 6.99 5.36
N VAL A 59 5.01 8.25 5.70
CA VAL A 59 5.97 9.05 6.46
C VAL A 59 5.35 9.45 7.79
N TYR A 60 5.97 9.09 8.90
CA TYR A 60 5.47 9.35 10.25
C TYR A 60 6.11 10.58 10.88
N TYR A 61 5.31 11.40 11.55
CA TYR A 61 5.75 12.56 12.32
C TYR A 61 5.50 12.34 13.81
N LEU A 62 6.24 13.10 14.63
CA LEU A 62 6.16 13.03 16.10
C LEU A 62 4.81 13.48 16.68
N ASP A 63 4.07 14.30 15.94
CA ASP A 63 2.76 14.83 16.33
C ASP A 63 1.61 13.87 16.00
N PHE A 64 1.90 12.58 15.79
CA PHE A 64 0.94 11.55 15.37
C PHE A 64 0.29 11.80 14.00
N SER A 65 0.80 12.75 13.21
CA SER A 65 0.42 12.88 11.81
C SER A 65 1.26 11.95 10.93
N PHE A 66 0.75 11.67 9.74
CA PHE A 66 1.50 10.96 8.70
C PHE A 66 1.21 11.55 7.32
N LYS A 67 2.08 11.25 6.36
CA LYS A 67 1.87 11.56 4.94
C LYS A 67 1.82 10.30 4.10
N ILE A 68 0.96 10.34 3.09
CA ILE A 68 1.04 9.46 1.93
C ILE A 68 1.88 10.18 0.89
N VAL A 69 3.05 9.62 0.58
CA VAL A 69 3.96 10.15 -0.44
C VAL A 69 3.83 9.28 -1.68
N HIS A 70 3.24 9.82 -2.75
CA HIS A 70 3.14 9.10 -4.01
C HIS A 70 4.50 8.92 -4.67
N ASP A 71 4.70 7.76 -5.31
CA ASP A 71 5.88 7.47 -6.13
C ASP A 71 7.20 7.76 -5.40
N ALA A 72 7.24 7.40 -4.11
CA ALA A 72 8.20 7.91 -3.14
C ALA A 72 9.66 7.64 -3.53
N ASP A 73 10.39 8.72 -3.73
CA ASP A 73 11.77 8.68 -4.20
C ASP A 73 12.72 7.97 -3.24
N PHE A 74 12.48 8.08 -1.93
CA PHE A 74 13.30 7.39 -0.92
C PHE A 74 13.16 5.87 -1.02
N LEU A 75 11.98 5.37 -1.38
CA LEU A 75 11.76 3.95 -1.65
C LEU A 75 12.48 3.54 -2.93
N LYS A 76 12.43 4.32 -4.01
CA LYS A 76 13.16 3.99 -5.26
C LYS A 76 14.68 3.93 -5.07
N LYS A 77 15.21 4.75 -4.15
CA LYS A 77 16.66 4.86 -3.87
C LYS A 77 17.15 3.86 -2.83
N MET A 78 16.25 3.15 -2.14
CA MET A 78 16.62 2.22 -1.08
C MET A 78 17.41 1.02 -1.64
N ASN A 79 18.38 0.55 -0.88
CA ASN A 79 19.26 -0.57 -1.22
C ASN A 79 19.74 -1.29 0.05
N LYS A 80 20.55 -2.35 -0.10
CA LYS A 80 21.10 -3.15 1.02
C LYS A 80 21.86 -2.36 2.09
N LYS A 81 22.32 -1.14 1.77
CA LYS A 81 23.05 -0.25 2.69
C LYS A 81 22.17 0.87 3.26
N THR A 82 20.90 0.92 2.91
CA THR A 82 19.96 1.90 3.46
C THR A 82 19.90 1.73 4.98
N ASN A 83 20.09 2.83 5.70
CA ASN A 83 19.97 2.85 7.15
C ASN A 83 18.50 2.74 7.53
N LEU A 84 18.17 1.74 8.34
CA LEU A 84 16.81 1.48 8.79
C LEU A 84 16.72 1.62 10.30
N LEU A 85 15.71 2.37 10.77
CA LEU A 85 15.24 2.34 12.15
C LEU A 85 13.97 1.48 12.17
N ASN A 86 13.99 0.37 12.91
CA ASN A 86 12.89 -0.59 12.99
C ASN A 86 12.26 -0.93 11.62
N GLY A 87 13.07 -1.14 10.59
CA GLY A 87 12.59 -1.48 9.24
C GLY A 87 12.08 -0.30 8.39
N SER A 88 12.09 0.93 8.89
CA SER A 88 11.75 2.17 8.17
C SER A 88 13.00 2.96 7.80
N VAL A 89 12.98 3.68 6.67
CA VAL A 89 14.08 4.56 6.25
C VAL A 89 14.09 5.81 7.12
N ILE A 90 15.25 6.18 7.67
CA ILE A 90 15.42 7.48 8.33
C ILE A 90 15.48 8.57 7.26
N LEU A 91 14.60 9.57 7.37
CA LEU A 91 14.50 10.68 6.42
C LEU A 91 15.15 11.94 7.01
N ASN A 92 15.93 12.63 6.17
CA ASN A 92 16.63 13.86 6.60
C ASN A 92 15.80 15.13 6.40
N ASN A 93 14.80 15.07 5.53
CA ASN A 93 13.95 16.20 5.18
C ASN A 93 12.50 15.73 5.07
N ASP A 94 11.61 16.68 5.30
CA ASP A 94 10.20 16.51 5.00
C ASP A 94 9.96 16.27 3.49
N LEU A 95 8.92 15.52 3.16
CA LEU A 95 8.53 15.18 1.79
C LEU A 95 7.19 15.82 1.43
N GLU A 96 7.01 16.13 0.14
CA GLU A 96 5.73 16.60 -0.37
C GLU A 96 4.67 15.49 -0.32
N GLY A 97 3.46 15.85 0.12
CA GLY A 97 2.34 14.92 0.25
C GLY A 97 1.23 15.51 1.13
N LYS A 98 0.04 14.92 1.04
CA LYS A 98 -1.08 15.27 1.92
C LYS A 98 -0.80 14.75 3.34
N VAL A 99 -0.99 15.62 4.32
CA VAL A 99 -0.89 15.29 5.75
C VAL A 99 -2.25 14.77 6.22
N PHE A 100 -2.21 13.71 7.02
CA PHE A 100 -3.35 13.11 7.71
C PHE A 100 -3.07 13.11 9.21
N ILE A 101 -4.05 13.58 9.99
CA ILE A 101 -3.95 13.62 11.45
C ILE A 101 -4.70 12.40 12.00
N ARG A 102 -4.03 11.57 12.80
CA ARG A 102 -4.56 10.28 13.25
C ARG A 102 -5.90 10.40 14.00
N GLU A 103 -6.09 11.48 14.73
CA GLU A 103 -7.28 11.73 15.56
C GLU A 103 -8.49 12.22 14.75
N GLU A 104 -8.27 12.71 13.53
CA GLU A 104 -9.30 13.29 12.66
C GLU A 104 -9.93 12.26 11.70
N HIS A 105 -9.37 11.04 11.64
CA HIS A 105 -9.83 10.01 10.71
C HIS A 105 -9.92 8.62 11.37
N ILE A 106 -10.53 7.69 10.64
CA ILE A 106 -10.77 6.32 11.09
C ILE A 106 -9.57 5.45 10.73
N PHE A 107 -8.79 5.03 11.74
CA PHE A 107 -7.63 4.16 11.55
C PHE A 107 -7.65 2.96 12.49
N ASN A 108 -6.84 1.94 12.18
CA ASN A 108 -6.61 0.73 12.98
C ASN A 108 -7.85 -0.12 13.26
N ARG A 109 -8.81 -0.07 12.33
CA ARG A 109 -9.93 -0.99 12.23
C ARG A 109 -10.36 -1.13 10.78
N ASN A 110 -11.10 -2.19 10.49
CA ASN A 110 -11.76 -2.34 9.22
C ASN A 110 -12.89 -1.30 9.08
N LEU A 111 -13.15 -0.87 7.85
CA LEU A 111 -14.16 0.11 7.48
C LEU A 111 -15.45 -0.60 7.07
N SER A 112 -16.60 -0.02 7.40
CA SER A 112 -17.87 -0.41 6.77
C SER A 112 -17.87 -0.03 5.29
N PHE A 113 -18.83 -0.57 4.53
CA PHE A 113 -18.95 -0.32 3.08
C PHE A 113 -19.04 1.17 2.76
N GLU A 114 -19.89 1.91 3.47
CA GLU A 114 -20.08 3.35 3.26
C GLU A 114 -18.84 4.15 3.66
N GLU A 115 -18.18 3.77 4.77
CA GLU A 115 -16.93 4.41 5.21
C GLU A 115 -15.82 4.22 4.16
N ALA A 116 -15.68 3.03 3.61
CA ALA A 116 -14.65 2.72 2.62
C ALA A 116 -14.80 3.55 1.33
N LYS A 117 -16.03 3.83 0.89
CA LYS A 117 -16.29 4.63 -0.32
C LYS A 117 -15.88 6.09 -0.22
N VAL A 118 -15.82 6.64 1.00
CA VAL A 118 -15.56 8.06 1.24
C VAL A 118 -14.29 8.31 2.05
N HIS A 119 -13.53 7.26 2.38
CA HIS A 119 -12.35 7.40 3.23
C HIS A 119 -11.24 8.20 2.53
N GLU A 120 -10.82 9.32 3.12
CA GLU A 120 -9.90 10.26 2.48
C GLU A 120 -8.54 9.64 2.11
N CYS A 121 -7.96 8.80 2.96
CA CYS A 121 -6.70 8.11 2.61
C CYS A 121 -6.86 7.17 1.42
N TRP A 122 -7.98 6.43 1.30
CA TRP A 122 -8.25 5.60 0.13
C TRP A 122 -8.39 6.44 -1.14
N ILE A 123 -9.09 7.58 -1.04
CA ILE A 123 -9.19 8.54 -2.15
C ILE A 123 -7.80 9.05 -2.54
N ASP A 124 -6.95 9.39 -1.58
CA ASP A 124 -5.60 9.88 -1.80
C ASP A 124 -4.69 8.80 -2.43
N PHE A 125 -4.70 7.57 -1.91
CA PHE A 125 -4.00 6.43 -2.51
C PHE A 125 -4.34 6.23 -3.99
N LEU A 126 -5.60 6.48 -4.35
CA LEU A 126 -6.13 6.38 -5.69
C LEU A 126 -6.08 7.71 -6.46
N ARG A 127 -5.27 8.66 -6.00
CA ARG A 127 -4.97 9.95 -6.63
C ARG A 127 -6.24 10.77 -6.93
N GLY A 128 -7.20 10.72 -6.00
CA GLY A 128 -8.49 11.41 -6.13
C GLY A 128 -9.53 10.67 -6.99
N ASN A 129 -9.23 9.48 -7.51
CA ASN A 129 -10.14 8.75 -8.38
C ASN A 129 -11.23 8.00 -7.60
N THR A 130 -12.26 8.74 -7.18
CA THR A 130 -13.40 8.23 -6.40
C THR A 130 -14.22 7.18 -7.15
N LYS A 131 -14.22 7.19 -8.49
CA LYS A 131 -14.86 6.12 -9.28
C LYS A 131 -14.12 4.80 -9.12
N VAL A 132 -12.79 4.80 -9.27
CA VAL A 132 -11.97 3.58 -9.07
C VAL A 132 -12.12 3.08 -7.63
N LEU A 133 -12.21 3.99 -6.65
CA LEU A 133 -12.48 3.61 -5.26
C LEU A 133 -13.83 2.91 -5.13
N SER A 134 -14.91 3.49 -5.64
CA SER A 134 -16.25 2.88 -5.54
C SER A 134 -16.29 1.50 -6.20
N ASP A 135 -15.74 1.38 -7.42
CA ASP A 135 -15.70 0.09 -8.14
C ASP A 135 -14.88 -0.95 -7.34
N TYR A 136 -13.80 -0.52 -6.68
CA TYR A 136 -12.97 -1.40 -5.86
C TYR A 136 -13.66 -1.85 -4.57
N VAL A 137 -14.35 -0.94 -3.88
CA VAL A 137 -15.15 -1.25 -2.68
C VAL A 137 -16.24 -2.26 -3.03
N ASP A 138 -16.96 -2.06 -4.13
CA ASP A 138 -17.99 -2.98 -4.60
C ASP A 138 -17.42 -4.38 -4.87
N ALA A 139 -16.25 -4.45 -5.52
CA ALA A 139 -15.56 -5.71 -5.79
C ALA A 139 -15.06 -6.42 -4.52
N VAL A 140 -14.50 -5.68 -3.56
CA VAL A 140 -14.06 -6.24 -2.26
C VAL A 140 -15.26 -6.86 -1.54
N TRP A 141 -16.37 -6.13 -1.41
CA TRP A 141 -17.55 -6.65 -0.71
C TRP A 141 -18.16 -7.86 -1.41
N THR A 142 -18.24 -7.84 -2.74
CA THR A 142 -18.70 -8.99 -3.53
C THR A 142 -17.84 -10.23 -3.27
N LYS A 143 -16.53 -10.06 -3.08
CA LYS A 143 -15.61 -11.17 -2.84
C LYS A 143 -15.60 -11.68 -1.41
N THR A 144 -15.91 -10.83 -0.43
CA THR A 144 -15.97 -11.22 0.98
C THR A 144 -17.35 -11.71 1.41
N ASP A 145 -18.38 -11.54 0.58
CA ASP A 145 -19.73 -12.05 0.80
C ASP A 145 -19.74 -13.60 0.70
N THR A 146 -19.35 -14.24 1.80
CA THR A 146 -19.25 -15.69 1.95
C THR A 146 -20.46 -16.29 2.69
N GLY A 147 -21.56 -15.54 2.80
CA GLY A 147 -22.72 -15.90 3.62
C GLY A 147 -22.48 -15.81 5.14
N GLN A 148 -21.26 -15.49 5.56
CA GLN A 148 -20.95 -14.97 6.89
C GLN A 148 -20.83 -13.46 6.78
N VAL A 149 -21.51 -12.75 7.67
CA VAL A 149 -21.63 -11.29 7.67
C VAL A 149 -20.28 -10.66 8.04
N ILE A 150 -19.34 -10.63 7.10
CA ILE A 150 -18.14 -9.79 7.18
C ILE A 150 -18.60 -8.39 6.77
N ASN A 151 -18.93 -7.56 7.76
CA ASN A 151 -19.46 -6.22 7.52
C ASN A 151 -18.37 -5.18 7.21
N ASN A 152 -17.11 -5.47 7.54
CA ASN A 152 -16.05 -4.48 7.52
C ASN A 152 -14.79 -5.00 6.81
N ASN A 153 -14.26 -4.21 5.87
CA ASN A 153 -13.04 -4.48 5.10
C ASN A 153 -12.23 -3.18 4.90
N MET A 154 -11.11 -3.27 4.17
CA MET A 154 -10.35 -2.12 3.68
C MET A 154 -9.91 -1.14 4.78
N GLY A 155 -9.52 -1.67 5.94
CA GLY A 155 -8.95 -0.91 7.03
C GLY A 155 -7.62 -0.26 6.66
N ILE A 156 -7.28 0.81 7.36
CA ILE A 156 -5.98 1.48 7.25
C ILE A 156 -5.27 1.35 8.59
N PHE A 157 -4.15 0.64 8.61
CA PHE A 157 -3.39 0.32 9.81
C PHE A 157 -2.06 1.08 9.81
N LEU A 158 -1.78 1.74 10.94
CA LEU A 158 -0.65 2.64 11.10
C LEU A 158 0.27 2.12 12.20
N ALA A 159 1.57 2.28 11.97
CA ALA A 159 2.58 2.08 13.01
C ALA A 159 2.43 3.14 14.13
N PRO A 160 2.98 2.86 15.32
CA PRO A 160 3.25 3.93 16.28
C PRO A 160 4.26 4.93 15.67
N PRO A 161 4.19 6.23 16.04
CA PRO A 161 5.18 7.20 15.61
C PRO A 161 6.57 6.87 16.19
N GLU A 162 7.62 7.26 15.47
CA GLU A 162 9.01 7.08 15.89
C GLU A 162 9.64 8.41 16.30
N GLU A 163 10.71 8.37 17.10
CA GLU A 163 11.43 9.56 17.58
C GLU A 163 12.09 10.37 16.44
N LEU A 164 12.31 9.73 15.29
CA LEU A 164 12.87 10.34 14.09
C LEU A 164 11.83 10.34 12.98
N LEU A 165 11.97 11.28 12.05
CA LEU A 165 11.21 11.26 10.80
C LEU A 165 11.60 10.02 10.01
N THR A 166 10.68 9.06 9.90
CA THR A 166 10.92 7.81 9.17
C THR A 166 9.85 7.54 8.13
N GLY A 167 10.25 6.78 7.11
CA GLY A 167 9.38 6.40 6.01
C GLY A 167 9.45 4.91 5.68
N CYS A 168 8.31 4.27 5.50
CA CYS A 168 8.19 2.90 5.03
C CYS A 168 7.34 2.82 3.75
N ALA A 169 7.20 1.62 3.20
CA ALA A 169 6.28 1.37 2.09
C ALA A 169 4.88 1.09 2.63
N TRP A 170 3.85 1.61 1.97
CA TRP A 170 2.51 1.09 2.13
C TRP A 170 2.41 -0.29 1.49
N HIS A 171 1.67 -1.17 2.15
CA HIS A 171 1.35 -2.51 1.70
C HIS A 171 -0.17 -2.65 1.50
N LEU A 172 -0.58 -3.37 0.45
CA LEU A 172 -1.97 -3.76 0.18
C LEU A 172 -2.16 -5.24 0.45
N SER A 173 -2.98 -5.58 1.43
CA SER A 173 -3.23 -6.97 1.81
C SER A 173 -4.14 -7.68 0.82
N SER A 174 -4.04 -9.00 0.82
CA SER A 174 -4.95 -9.91 0.13
C SER A 174 -6.40 -9.78 0.63
N ILE A 175 -7.34 -10.28 -0.17
CA ILE A 175 -8.76 -10.29 0.17
C ILE A 175 -9.07 -11.10 1.43
N ASN A 176 -8.29 -12.16 1.71
CA ASN A 176 -8.40 -12.96 2.93
C ASN A 176 -7.95 -12.19 4.19
N LYS A 177 -7.26 -11.07 4.00
CA LYS A 177 -6.90 -10.09 5.02
C LYS A 177 -7.68 -8.78 4.79
N HIS A 178 -8.92 -8.91 4.32
CA HIS A 178 -9.89 -7.83 4.15
C HIS A 178 -9.48 -6.72 3.17
N SER A 179 -8.44 -6.92 2.35
CA SER A 179 -7.94 -5.90 1.44
C SER A 179 -7.55 -4.59 2.13
N ASP A 180 -7.06 -4.70 3.36
CA ASP A 180 -6.53 -3.63 4.18
C ASP A 180 -5.25 -3.02 3.60
N VAL A 181 -4.92 -1.81 4.04
CA VAL A 181 -3.63 -1.17 3.76
C VAL A 181 -2.86 -0.92 5.05
N GLY A 182 -1.58 -1.29 5.05
CA GLY A 182 -0.70 -1.21 6.22
C GLY A 182 0.49 -0.29 5.96
N GLY A 183 0.70 0.68 6.84
CA GLY A 183 1.85 1.57 6.87
C GLY A 183 2.89 1.13 7.91
N ASP A 184 2.83 -0.09 8.41
CA ASP A 184 3.66 -0.63 9.49
C ASP A 184 4.63 -1.71 9.02
N PHE A 185 4.77 -1.89 7.71
CA PHE A 185 5.54 -2.98 7.13
C PHE A 185 7.05 -2.66 7.04
N TYR A 186 7.86 -3.61 7.51
CA TYR A 186 9.31 -3.46 7.52
C TYR A 186 9.92 -3.65 6.13
N LEU A 187 10.72 -2.70 5.67
CA LEU A 187 11.38 -2.74 4.35
C LEU A 187 12.45 -3.84 4.22
N ASN A 188 12.86 -4.42 5.36
CA ASN A 188 13.77 -5.56 5.44
C ASN A 188 13.05 -6.88 5.80
N TYR A 189 11.73 -6.94 5.67
CA TYR A 189 10.96 -8.17 5.87
C TYR A 189 11.23 -9.18 4.74
N GLU A 190 11.47 -10.44 5.08
CA GLU A 190 11.86 -11.48 4.12
C GLU A 190 10.75 -11.85 3.13
N ASN A 191 9.48 -11.59 3.48
CA ASN A 191 8.33 -11.96 2.67
C ASN A 191 7.67 -10.75 1.98
N GLY A 192 8.43 -9.67 1.75
CA GLY A 192 7.96 -8.56 0.92
C GLY A 192 7.70 -9.01 -0.52
N LEU A 193 6.85 -8.28 -1.23
CA LEU A 193 6.54 -8.54 -2.63
C LEU A 193 6.32 -7.24 -3.39
N LEU A 194 7.37 -6.80 -4.08
CA LEU A 194 7.26 -5.74 -5.07
C LEU A 194 6.83 -6.31 -6.41
N VAL A 195 6.09 -5.50 -7.16
CA VAL A 195 5.70 -5.81 -8.54
C VAL A 195 6.16 -4.68 -9.43
N GLY A 196 6.73 -5.03 -10.58
CA GLY A 196 7.14 -4.09 -11.61
C GLY A 196 6.24 -4.17 -12.85
N LYS A 197 5.97 -3.03 -13.50
CA LYS A 197 5.34 -2.94 -14.84
C LYS A 197 6.30 -2.43 -15.91
N LYS A 198 6.04 -2.82 -17.16
CA LYS A 198 6.70 -2.39 -18.40
C LYS A 198 5.73 -2.35 -19.58
#